data_AF-A0A7X7X9E8-F1
#
_entry.id   AF-A0A7X7X9E8-F1
#
_cell.length_a   1.000
_cell.length_b   1.000
_cell.length_c   1.000
_cell.angle_alpha   90.00
_cell.angle_beta   90.00
_cell.angle_gamma   90.00
#
_symmetry.space_group_name_H-M   'P 1'
#
loop_
_entity.id
_entity.type
_entity.pdbx_description
1 polymer ?
#
loop_
_entity_poly.entity_id
_entity_poly.type
_entity_poly.pdbx_seq_one_letter_code
_entity_poly.pdbx_strand_id
1 'polypeptide(L)'
;MAEVIDDRIPKLRTHNLEHSKVIKAMILNALGFVGQRLYLVPDFHEKIPTERLLGKGITAADLNDDVLGRTLDAIYAYGPTELFNDILSLNSGIYRSN
;
A
#
# COMPACT_ATOMS: atom_id res chain seq x y z
N MET A 1 -4.23 6.20 8.84
CA MET A 1 -3.76 4.96 8.17
C MET A 1 -2.47 5.19 7.38
N ALA A 2 -2.45 6.06 6.36
CA ALA A 2 -1.24 6.29 5.56
C ALA A 2 -0.03 6.74 6.39
N GLU A 3 -0.23 7.71 7.30
CA GLU A 3 0.82 8.20 8.20
C GLU A 3 1.44 7.09 9.07
N VAL A 4 0.62 6.17 9.60
CA VAL A 4 1.13 5.04 10.41
C VAL A 4 1.96 4.10 9.57
N ILE A 5 1.47 3.77 8.37
CA ILE A 5 2.20 2.88 7.47
C ILE A 5 3.55 3.50 7.12
N ASP A 6 3.57 4.76 6.70
CA ASP A 6 4.80 5.41 6.24
C ASP A 6 5.78 5.74 7.39
N ASP A 7 5.29 5.81 8.64
CA ASP A 7 6.14 5.89 9.84
C ASP A 7 6.73 4.53 10.25
N ARG A 8 5.92 3.46 10.20
CA ARG A 8 6.34 2.10 10.62
C ARG A 8 7.19 1.37 9.58
N ILE A 9 6.82 1.51 8.32
CA ILE A 9 7.57 1.01 7.18
C ILE A 9 7.93 2.20 6.29
N PRO A 10 8.95 2.99 6.66
CA PRO A 10 9.34 4.15 5.88
C PRO A 10 9.92 3.73 4.53
N LYS A 11 9.59 4.52 3.52
CA LYS A 11 10.10 4.34 2.18
C LYS A 11 11.63 4.40 2.15
N LEU A 12 12.26 3.38 1.58
CA LEU A 12 13.69 3.39 1.30
C LEU A 12 14.00 4.13 -0.02
N ARG A 13 15.22 4.68 -0.12
CA ARG A 13 15.66 5.57 -1.22
C ARG A 13 15.51 5.01 -2.64
N THR A 14 15.34 3.70 -2.77
CA THR A 14 15.28 2.96 -4.04
C THR A 14 13.89 2.87 -4.67
N HIS A 15 12.85 3.44 -4.04
CA HIS A 15 11.48 3.38 -4.55
C HIS A 15 10.98 4.79 -4.85
N ASN A 16 9.97 4.92 -5.73
CA ASN A 16 9.37 6.23 -6.04
C ASN A 16 8.15 6.57 -5.18
N LEU A 17 7.47 5.57 -4.63
CA LEU A 17 6.22 5.75 -3.87
C LEU A 17 6.37 5.37 -2.40
N GLU A 18 5.59 6.06 -1.56
CA GLU A 18 5.39 5.67 -0.15
C GLU A 18 4.61 4.34 -0.08
N HIS A 19 4.91 3.50 0.90
CA HIS A 19 4.30 2.18 1.02
C HIS A 19 2.78 2.26 1.23
N SER A 20 2.28 3.29 1.92
CA SER A 20 0.83 3.52 2.07
C SER A 20 0.09 3.66 0.73
N LYS A 21 0.71 4.30 -0.26
CA LYS A 21 0.13 4.51 -1.60
C LYS A 21 0.11 3.20 -2.39
N VAL A 22 1.18 2.41 -2.28
CA VAL A 22 1.28 1.11 -2.95
C VAL A 22 0.27 0.12 -2.34
N ILE A 23 0.13 0.10 -1.00
CA ILE A 23 -0.89 -0.71 -0.32
C ILE A 23 -2.29 -0.29 -0.77
N LYS A 24 -2.57 1.01 -0.86
CA LYS A 24 -3.86 1.51 -1.37
C LYS A 24 -4.14 1.01 -2.79
N ALA A 25 -3.15 1.03 -3.67
CA ALA A 25 -3.25 0.47 -5.03
C ALA A 25 -3.57 -1.03 -5.03
N MET A 26 -2.90 -1.81 -4.17
CA MET A 26 -3.16 -3.24 -4.03
C MET A 26 -4.57 -3.53 -3.50
N ILE A 27 -5.07 -2.73 -2.54
CA ILE A 27 -6.45 -2.84 -2.03
C ILE A 27 -7.45 -2.52 -3.15
N LEU A 28 -7.23 -1.47 -3.94
CA LEU A 28 -8.10 -1.13 -5.06
C LEU A 28 -8.12 -2.25 -6.11
N ASN A 29 -6.96 -2.84 -6.42
CA ASN A 29 -6.88 -4.00 -7.31
C ASN A 29 -7.65 -5.20 -6.74
N ALA A 30 -7.53 -5.49 -5.45
CA ALA A 30 -8.26 -6.59 -4.79
C ALA A 30 -9.78 -6.37 -4.79
N LEU A 31 -10.25 -5.13 -4.70
CA LEU A 31 -11.68 -4.79 -4.74
C LEU A 31 -12.26 -4.80 -6.16
N GLY A 32 -11.45 -4.42 -7.16
CA GLY A 32 -11.88 -4.31 -8.56
C GLY A 32 -11.72 -5.59 -9.38
N PHE A 33 -10.74 -6.44 -9.05
CA PHE A 33 -10.38 -7.64 -9.80
C PHE A 33 -9.89 -8.76 -8.84
N VAL A 34 -10.84 -9.55 -8.33
CA VAL A 34 -10.52 -10.73 -7.51
C VAL A 34 -9.87 -11.81 -8.39
N GLY A 35 -8.61 -12.16 -8.11
CA GLY A 35 -7.97 -13.38 -8.64
C GLY A 35 -6.90 -13.21 -9.74
N GLN A 36 -6.44 -11.99 -10.02
CA GLN A 36 -5.34 -11.75 -10.99
C GLN A 36 -3.97 -11.69 -10.29
N ARG A 37 -2.91 -12.08 -11.02
CA ARG A 37 -1.52 -12.11 -10.54
C ARG A 37 -0.96 -10.69 -10.38
N LEU A 38 0.04 -10.50 -9.52
CA LEU A 38 0.62 -9.18 -9.19
C LEU A 38 1.10 -8.38 -10.41
N TYR A 39 1.59 -9.03 -11.47
CA TYR A 39 2.04 -8.33 -12.69
C TYR A 39 0.91 -7.66 -13.49
N LEU A 40 -0.36 -7.93 -13.18
CA LEU A 40 -1.53 -7.33 -13.85
C LEU A 40 -2.02 -6.05 -13.14
N VAL A 41 -1.36 -5.67 -12.04
CA VAL A 41 -1.69 -4.46 -11.29
C VAL A 41 -1.52 -3.19 -12.13
N PRO A 42 -0.45 -2.99 -12.94
CA PRO A 42 -0.36 -1.86 -13.86
C PRO A 42 -1.55 -1.81 -14.83
N ASP A 43 -1.88 -2.93 -15.49
CA ASP A 43 -2.97 -3.02 -16.47
C ASP A 43 -4.35 -2.68 -15.86
N PHE A 44 -4.56 -2.99 -14.58
CA PHE A 44 -5.76 -2.56 -13.86
C PHE A 44 -5.76 -1.04 -13.63
N HIS A 45 -4.62 -0.47 -13.25
CA HIS A 45 -4.49 0.96 -12.96
C HIS A 45 -4.51 1.84 -14.22
N GLU A 46 -4.29 1.29 -15.42
CA GLU A 46 -4.56 1.99 -16.68
C GLU A 46 -6.06 2.20 -16.95
N LYS A 47 -6.93 1.35 -16.38
CA LYS A 47 -8.37 1.32 -16.66
C LYS A 47 -9.19 2.15 -15.66
N ILE A 48 -8.56 2.69 -14.62
CA ILE A 48 -9.21 3.50 -13.58
C ILE A 48 -8.52 4.86 -13.46
N PRO A 49 -9.16 5.88 -12.86
CA PRO A 49 -8.55 7.19 -12.70
C PRO A 49 -7.46 7.20 -11.62
N THR A 50 -6.31 6.59 -11.90
CA THR A 50 -5.22 6.30 -10.96
C THR A 50 -4.70 7.55 -10.24
N GLU A 51 -4.39 8.62 -10.98
CA GLU A 51 -3.91 9.87 -10.36
C GLU A 51 -4.93 10.46 -9.38
N ARG A 52 -6.22 10.38 -9.71
CA ARG A 52 -7.29 10.86 -8.81
C ARG A 52 -7.42 10.00 -7.56
N LEU A 53 -7.18 8.70 -7.66
CA LEU A 53 -7.36 7.74 -6.56
C LEU A 53 -6.14 7.68 -5.63
N LEU A 54 -4.93 7.80 -6.18
CA LEU A 54 -3.68 7.60 -5.44
C LEU A 54 -2.94 8.91 -5.14
N GLY A 55 -3.19 9.97 -5.90
CA GLY A 55 -2.59 11.28 -5.72
C GLY A 55 -1.92 11.80 -7.00
N LYS A 56 -1.72 13.13 -7.03
CA LYS A 56 -1.16 13.84 -8.18
C LYS A 56 0.20 13.27 -8.60
N GLY A 57 0.40 13.09 -9.91
CA GLY A 57 1.63 12.59 -10.50
C GLY A 57 1.88 11.09 -10.38
N ILE A 58 0.95 10.31 -9.80
CA ILE A 58 1.08 8.85 -9.75
C ILE A 58 0.42 8.24 -10.98
N THR A 59 1.19 7.42 -11.68
CA THR A 59 0.80 6.73 -12.92
C THR A 59 0.72 5.22 -12.70
N ALA A 60 0.09 4.50 -13.63
CA ALA A 60 0.05 3.04 -13.60
C ALA A 60 1.47 2.41 -13.69
N ALA A 61 2.39 3.07 -14.40
CA ALA A 61 3.77 2.62 -14.55
C ALA A 61 4.57 2.64 -13.23
N ASP A 62 4.16 3.48 -12.27
CA ASP A 62 4.75 3.53 -10.93
C ASP A 62 4.34 2.32 -10.05
N LEU A 63 3.38 1.51 -10.50
CA LEU A 63 2.79 0.38 -9.76
C LEU A 63 3.21 -0.99 -10.33
N ASN A 64 4.47 -1.11 -10.71
CA ASN A 64 5.06 -2.35 -11.22
C ASN A 64 5.35 -3.38 -10.11
N ASP A 65 5.69 -4.60 -10.51
CA ASP A 65 5.95 -5.74 -9.64
C ASP A 65 7.11 -5.54 -8.66
N ASP A 66 8.17 -4.81 -9.04
CA ASP A 66 9.28 -4.45 -8.14
C ASP A 66 8.78 -3.60 -6.97
N VAL A 67 8.00 -2.54 -7.24
CA VAL A 67 7.46 -1.64 -6.20
C VAL A 67 6.46 -2.37 -5.30
N LEU A 68 5.61 -3.22 -5.88
CA LEU A 68 4.65 -4.05 -5.13
C LEU A 68 5.37 -5.06 -4.25
N GLY A 69 6.34 -5.80 -4.81
CA GLY A 69 7.11 -6.82 -4.11
C GLY A 69 7.87 -6.25 -2.93
N ARG A 70 8.57 -5.12 -3.12
CA ARG A 70 9.31 -4.46 -2.03
C ARG A 70 8.41 -3.93 -0.92
N THR A 71 7.18 -3.53 -1.26
CA THR A 71 6.18 -3.17 -0.26
C THR A 71 5.75 -4.38 0.55
N LEU A 72 5.54 -5.53 -0.09
CA LEU A 72 5.24 -6.79 0.60
C LEU A 72 6.42 -7.25 1.47
N ASP A 73 7.65 -7.12 0.98
CA ASP A 73 8.86 -7.42 1.75
C ASP A 73 8.98 -6.54 2.99
N ALA A 74 8.69 -5.24 2.87
CA ALA A 74 8.69 -4.31 4.01
C ALA A 74 7.62 -4.67 5.05
N ILE A 75 6.41 -5.03 4.61
CA ILE A 75 5.33 -5.51 5.49
C ILE A 75 5.77 -6.81 6.19
N TYR A 76 6.37 -7.75 5.46
CA TYR A 76 6.83 -9.01 6.01
C TYR A 76 7.95 -8.81 7.04
N ALA A 77 8.92 -7.95 6.74
CA ALA A 77 10.03 -7.63 7.64
C ALA A 77 9.58 -6.91 8.91
N TYR A 78 8.57 -6.03 8.83
CA TYR A 78 8.00 -5.37 10.00
C TYR A 78 7.16 -6.32 10.87
N GLY A 79 6.44 -7.23 10.22
CA GLY A 79 5.44 -8.09 10.86
C GLY A 79 4.03 -7.66 10.44
N PRO A 80 3.31 -8.47 9.63
CA PRO A 80 1.99 -8.08 9.13
C PRO A 80 0.94 -7.94 10.24
N THR A 81 1.04 -8.76 11.30
CA THR A 81 0.12 -8.70 12.45
C THR A 81 0.38 -7.43 13.28
N GLU A 82 1.64 -7.09 13.49
CA GLU A 82 2.10 -5.90 14.20
C GLU A 82 1.67 -4.64 13.45
N LEU A 83 1.89 -4.59 12.14
CA LEU A 83 1.46 -3.47 11.30
C LEU A 83 -0.06 -3.29 11.35
N PHE A 84 -0.80 -4.40 11.29
CA PHE A 84 -2.26 -4.37 11.38
C PHE A 84 -2.73 -3.83 12.74
N ASN A 85 -2.12 -4.29 13.84
CA ASN A 85 -2.42 -3.79 15.19
C ASN A 85 -2.13 -2.29 15.34
N ASP A 86 -1.01 -1.81 14.78
CA ASP A 86 -0.66 -0.39 14.79
C ASP A 86 -1.68 0.45 14.02
N ILE A 87 -2.12 0.00 12.85
CA ILE A 87 -3.18 0.66 12.07
C ILE A 87 -4.49 0.73 12.85
N LEU A 88 -4.86 -0.34 13.57
CA LEU A 88 -6.04 -0.38 14.42
C LEU A 88 -5.92 0.57 15.62
N SER A 89 -4.76 0.59 16.29
CA SER A 89 -4.54 1.40 17.50
C SER A 89 -4.66 2.91 17.24
N LEU A 90 -4.31 3.38 16.04
CA LEU A 90 -4.46 4.80 15.68
C LEU A 90 -5.93 5.19 15.41
N ASN A 91 -6.71 4.30 14.79
CA ASN A 91 -8.14 4.52 14.58
C ASN A 91 -8.95 4.35 15.88
N SER A 92 -8.31 3.78 16.90
CA SER A 92 -8.89 3.58 18.22
C SER A 92 -8.11 4.36 19.28
N GLY A 93 -8.49 5.62 19.48
CA GLY A 93 -8.44 6.24 20.81
C GLY A 93 -9.30 5.48 21.86
N ILE A 94 -9.57 4.19 21.67
CA ILE A 94 -10.58 3.35 22.33
C ILE A 94 -9.95 2.07 22.93
N TYR A 95 -8.76 1.64 22.52
CA TYR A 95 -8.09 0.44 23.09
C TYR A 95 -6.79 0.75 23.84
N ARG A 96 -6.63 1.97 24.36
CA ARG A 96 -5.67 2.26 25.45
C ARG A 96 -6.34 2.07 26.81
N SER A 97 -6.56 0.81 27.19
CA SER A 97 -6.65 0.40 28.59
C SER A 97 -6.45 -1.11 28.66
N ASN A 98 -5.23 -1.51 29.00
CA ASN A 98 -4.89 -2.48 30.05
C ASN A 98 -3.38 -2.70 30.07
#